data_AF-C1LNC4-F1
#
_entry.id   AF-C1LNC4-F1
#
_cell.length_a   1.000
_cell.length_b   1.000
_cell.length_c   1.000
_cell.angle_alpha   90.00
_cell.angle_beta   90.00
_cell.angle_gamma   90.00
#
_symmetry.space_group_name_H-M   'P 1'
#
loop_
_entity.id
_entity.type
_entity.pdbx_description
1 polymer ?
#
loop_
_entity_poly.entity_id
_entity_poly.type
_entity_poly.pdbx_seq_one_letter_code
_entity_poly.pdbx_strand_id
1 'polypeptide(L)'
;MFLATVGFLSPCIDSKIGAFHVYNKEWPSVLRCTALFFGFSHATARIDFATYSQLSLTAIGLSIALWWVFDRSLVGFVFGTAAALLATFIFQSCVWKQLYRFSHPMMAAWLPCLFFSGGVLIVLVGRQLAKPDVMALMQRKVK
;
A
#
# COMPACT_ATOMS: atom_id res chain seq x y z
N MET A 1 14.30 0.32 -0.66
CA MET A 1 14.72 -0.56 0.45
C MET A 1 13.59 -0.81 1.46
N PHE A 2 12.95 0.22 2.01
CA PHE A 2 11.84 0.09 2.99
C PHE A 2 10.71 -0.85 2.55
N LEU A 3 10.25 -0.73 1.30
CA LEU A 3 9.15 -1.53 0.76
C LEU A 3 9.46 -3.03 0.64
N ALA A 4 10.71 -3.38 0.34
CA ALA A 4 11.15 -4.77 0.28
C ALA A 4 11.21 -5.40 1.67
N THR A 5 11.65 -4.64 2.67
CA THR A 5 11.63 -5.05 4.07
C THR A 5 10.20 -5.24 4.56
N VAL A 6 9.27 -4.34 4.22
CA VAL A 6 7.84 -4.47 4.56
C VAL A 6 7.22 -5.72 3.93
N GLY A 7 7.53 -6.01 2.66
CA GLY A 7 7.06 -7.22 1.98
C GLY A 7 7.57 -8.51 2.62
N PHE A 8 8.78 -8.51 3.18
CA PHE A 8 9.36 -9.65 3.88
C PHE A 8 8.90 -9.77 5.34
N LEU A 9 8.69 -8.64 6.03
CA LEU A 9 8.30 -8.60 7.44
C LEU A 9 6.80 -8.93 7.62
N SER A 10 5.96 -8.57 6.65
CA SER A 10 4.52 -8.87 6.69
C SER A 10 4.21 -10.37 6.85
N PRO A 11 4.80 -11.31 6.07
CA PRO A 11 4.52 -12.73 6.26
C PRO A 11 5.06 -13.29 7.58
N CYS A 12 6.15 -12.75 8.12
CA CYS A 12 6.65 -13.12 9.45
C CYS A 12 5.67 -12.71 10.56
N ILE A 13 5.09 -11.50 10.46
CA ILE A 13 4.11 -10.99 11.43
C ILE A 13 2.79 -11.74 11.29
N ASP A 14 2.31 -11.98 10.07
CA ASP A 14 1.08 -12.74 9.83
C ASP A 14 1.20 -14.20 10.32
N SER A 15 2.39 -14.81 10.20
CA SER A 15 2.69 -16.15 10.74
C SER A 15 2.66 -16.17 12.28
N LYS A 16 3.22 -15.14 12.95
CA LYS A 16 3.15 -15.00 14.41
C LYS A 16 1.72 -14.75 14.93
N ILE A 17 0.89 -14.04 14.17
CA ILE A 17 -0.50 -13.73 14.53
C ILE A 17 -1.45 -14.90 14.19
N GLY A 18 -1.00 -15.90 13.42
CA GLY A 18 -1.84 -17.03 13.00
C GLY A 18 -2.91 -16.65 11.98
N ALA A 19 -2.72 -15.53 11.26
CA ALA A 19 -3.69 -14.99 10.30
C ALA A 19 -3.63 -15.72 8.93
N PHE A 20 -3.68 -17.06 8.94
CA PHE A 20 -3.58 -17.90 7.74
C PHE A 20 -4.72 -17.69 6.74
N HIS A 21 -5.89 -17.25 7.20
CA HIS A 21 -7.04 -16.92 6.34
C HIS A 21 -6.70 -15.83 5.30
N VAL A 22 -5.73 -14.96 5.57
CA VAL A 22 -5.36 -13.84 4.68
C VAL A 22 -4.69 -14.33 3.39
N TYR A 23 -4.13 -15.54 3.39
CA TYR A 23 -3.43 -16.15 2.25
C TYR A 23 -4.36 -16.83 1.23
N ASN A 24 -5.67 -16.90 1.49
CA ASN A 24 -6.63 -17.50 0.55
C ASN A 24 -6.96 -16.60 -0.65
N LYS A 25 -6.33 -15.43 -0.78
CA LYS A 25 -6.56 -14.55 -1.93
C LYS A 25 -5.94 -15.15 -3.19
N GLU A 26 -6.65 -14.98 -4.29
CA GLU A 26 -6.23 -15.43 -5.62
C GLU A 26 -5.40 -14.36 -6.34
N TRP A 27 -4.46 -14.78 -7.19
CA TRP A 27 -3.67 -13.90 -8.06
C TRP A 27 -4.48 -12.88 -8.86
N PRO A 28 -5.66 -13.20 -9.43
CA PRO A 28 -6.52 -12.23 -10.11
C PRO A 28 -6.93 -11.06 -9.22
N SER A 29 -7.16 -11.27 -7.93
CA SER A 29 -7.52 -10.19 -7.00
C SER A 29 -6.35 -9.22 -6.79
N VAL A 30 -5.13 -9.76 -6.68
CA VAL A 30 -3.91 -8.95 -6.56
C VAL A 30 -3.63 -8.18 -7.84
N LEU A 31 -3.79 -8.81 -9.00
CA LEU A 31 -3.63 -8.14 -10.29
C LEU A 31 -4.66 -7.01 -10.48
N ARG A 32 -5.93 -7.22 -10.08
CA ARG A 32 -6.95 -6.16 -10.07
C ARG A 32 -6.57 -5.00 -9.15
N CYS A 33 -6.04 -5.29 -7.96
CA CYS A 33 -5.54 -4.26 -7.04
C CYS A 33 -4.39 -3.45 -7.65
N THR A 34 -3.41 -4.13 -8.28
CA THR A 34 -2.30 -3.50 -9.00
C THR A 34 -2.81 -2.60 -10.13
N ALA A 35 -3.73 -3.10 -10.95
CA ALA A 35 -4.29 -2.34 -12.06
C ALA A 35 -5.04 -1.08 -11.59
N LEU A 36 -5.84 -1.19 -10.51
CA LEU A 36 -6.53 -0.06 -9.91
C LEU A 36 -5.55 0.96 -9.31
N PHE A 37 -4.46 0.51 -8.69
CA PHE A 37 -3.42 1.40 -8.15
C PHE A 37 -2.71 2.19 -9.26
N PHE A 38 -2.31 1.54 -10.35
CA PHE A 38 -1.71 2.23 -11.49
C PHE A 38 -2.71 3.15 -12.19
N GLY A 39 -3.97 2.73 -12.32
CA GLY A 39 -5.05 3.56 -12.85
C GLY A 39 -5.29 4.82 -12.00
N PHE A 40 -5.33 4.67 -10.68
CA PHE A 40 -5.42 5.79 -9.74
C PHE A 40 -4.22 6.73 -9.87
N SER A 41 -3.00 6.18 -9.85
CA SER A 41 -1.76 6.95 -9.99
C SER A 41 -1.71 7.73 -11.31
N HIS A 42 -2.14 7.10 -12.41
CA HIS A 42 -2.20 7.73 -13.72
C HIS A 42 -3.27 8.83 -13.78
N ALA A 43 -4.47 8.56 -13.23
CA ALA A 43 -5.56 9.52 -13.15
C ALA A 43 -5.16 10.75 -12.32
N THR A 44 -4.49 10.57 -11.18
CA THR A 44 -4.01 11.70 -10.35
C THR A 44 -2.94 12.55 -11.03
N ALA A 45 -2.19 11.98 -11.98
CA ALA A 45 -1.17 12.71 -12.74
C ALA A 45 -1.73 13.44 -13.97
N ARG A 46 -2.90 13.02 -14.49
CA ARG A 46 -3.50 13.57 -15.72
C ARG A 46 -4.76 14.42 -15.51
N ILE A 47 -5.48 14.24 -14.41
CA ILE A 47 -6.73 14.97 -14.17
C ILE A 47 -6.40 16.28 -13.46
N ASP A 48 -6.62 17.40 -14.15
CA ASP A 48 -6.67 18.73 -13.55
C ASP A 48 -7.99 18.88 -12.79
N PHE A 49 -8.00 18.46 -11.52
CA PHE A 49 -9.16 18.66 -10.67
C PHE A 49 -9.36 20.15 -10.37
N ALA A 50 -10.58 20.63 -10.54
CA ALA A 50 -10.94 22.04 -10.31
C ALA A 50 -10.84 22.48 -8.84
N THR A 51 -10.78 21.55 -7.88
CA THR A 51 -10.73 21.88 -6.44
C THR A 51 -9.89 20.88 -5.64
N TYR A 52 -9.00 21.42 -4.80
CA TYR A 52 -8.08 20.64 -3.95
C TYR A 52 -8.77 19.61 -3.05
N SER A 53 -9.94 19.97 -2.51
CA SER A 53 -10.70 19.12 -1.60
C SER A 53 -11.30 17.89 -2.30
N GLN A 54 -11.76 18.02 -3.54
CA GLN A 54 -12.31 16.90 -4.31
C GLN A 54 -11.22 15.87 -4.64
N LEU A 55 -10.04 16.33 -5.05
CA LEU A 55 -8.91 15.45 -5.32
C LEU A 55 -8.43 14.72 -4.05
N SER A 56 -8.35 15.39 -2.90
CA SER A 56 -7.94 14.72 -1.66
C SER A 56 -9.00 13.72 -1.16
N LEU A 57 -10.28 14.08 -1.23
CA LEU A 57 -11.39 13.19 -0.83
C LEU A 57 -11.47 11.94 -1.70
N THR A 58 -11.32 12.08 -3.02
CA THR A 58 -11.31 10.93 -3.94
C THR A 58 -10.09 10.04 -3.69
N ALA A 59 -8.91 10.63 -3.47
CA ALA A 59 -7.70 9.88 -3.13
C ALA A 59 -7.83 9.10 -1.81
N ILE A 60 -8.36 9.74 -0.76
CA ILE A 60 -8.62 9.10 0.53
C ILE A 60 -9.67 7.99 0.35
N GLY A 61 -10.77 8.27 -0.33
CA GLY A 61 -11.83 7.29 -0.59
C GLY A 61 -11.32 6.06 -1.35
N LEU A 62 -10.54 6.26 -2.41
CA LEU A 62 -9.95 5.18 -3.20
C LEU A 62 -8.91 4.38 -2.41
N SER A 63 -8.08 5.05 -1.60
CA SER A 63 -7.09 4.36 -0.77
C SER A 63 -7.73 3.49 0.32
N ILE A 64 -8.79 3.98 0.97
CA ILE A 64 -9.58 3.21 1.94
C ILE A 64 -10.34 2.08 1.25
N ALA A 65 -10.95 2.35 0.09
CA ALA A 65 -11.66 1.34 -0.69
C ALA A 65 -10.72 0.21 -1.14
N LEU A 66 -9.50 0.52 -1.60
CA LEU A 66 -8.48 -0.47 -1.95
C LEU A 66 -8.13 -1.34 -0.74
N TRP A 67 -7.89 -0.72 0.41
CA TRP A 67 -7.62 -1.47 1.64
C TRP A 67 -8.81 -2.35 2.04
N TRP A 68 -10.03 -1.82 2.01
CA TRP A 68 -11.24 -2.53 2.43
C TRP A 68 -11.59 -3.72 1.51
N VAL A 69 -11.52 -3.51 0.20
CA VAL A 69 -11.88 -4.52 -0.81
C VAL A 69 -10.80 -5.60 -0.94
N PHE A 70 -9.52 -5.22 -0.94
CA PHE A 70 -8.45 -6.15 -1.29
C PHE A 70 -7.64 -6.68 -0.12
N ASP A 71 -7.43 -5.93 0.98
CA ASP A 71 -6.57 -6.39 2.07
C ASP A 71 -7.35 -6.75 3.33
N ARG A 72 -8.28 -5.88 3.76
CA ARG A 72 -9.10 -5.95 4.99
C ARG A 72 -8.33 -6.34 6.25
N SER A 73 -7.02 -6.15 6.22
CA SER A 73 -6.09 -6.66 7.22
C SER A 73 -5.48 -5.49 7.99
N LEU A 74 -5.38 -5.69 9.30
CA LEU A 74 -4.84 -4.72 10.25
C LEU A 74 -3.34 -4.48 9.97
N VAL A 75 -2.61 -5.53 9.59
CA VAL A 75 -1.20 -5.46 9.22
C VAL A 75 -1.01 -4.61 7.96
N GLY A 76 -1.84 -4.79 6.92
CA GLY A 76 -1.77 -3.93 5.73
C GLY A 76 -2.11 -2.48 6.02
N PHE A 77 -3.07 -2.22 6.91
CA PHE A 77 -3.41 -0.86 7.35
C PHE A 77 -2.24 -0.18 8.08
N VAL A 78 -1.61 -0.88 9.02
CA VAL A 78 -0.49 -0.36 9.82
C VAL A 78 0.72 -0.10 8.91
N PHE A 79 1.09 -1.05 8.05
CA PHE A 79 2.20 -0.86 7.13
C PHE A 79 1.94 0.23 6.09
N GLY A 80 0.72 0.31 5.55
CA GLY A 80 0.31 1.38 4.65
C GLY A 80 0.39 2.75 5.32
N THR A 81 -0.10 2.87 6.55
CA THR A 81 -0.07 4.13 7.33
C THR A 81 1.36 4.54 7.66
N ALA A 82 2.19 3.60 8.11
CA ALA A 82 3.60 3.85 8.39
C ALA A 82 4.36 4.31 7.13
N ALA A 83 4.10 3.69 5.97
CA ALA A 83 4.69 4.11 4.70
C ALA A 83 4.24 5.52 4.30
N ALA A 84 2.96 5.87 4.47
CA ALA A 84 2.44 7.19 4.17
C ALA A 84 3.04 8.28 5.08
N LEU A 85 3.15 8.02 6.38
CA LEU A 85 3.77 8.95 7.35
C LEU A 85 5.27 9.14 7.04
N LEU A 86 6.00 8.05 6.79
CA LEU A 86 7.41 8.11 6.48
C LEU A 86 7.65 8.86 5.16
N ALA A 87 6.85 8.60 4.13
CA ALA A 87 6.94 9.32 2.86
C ALA A 87 6.67 10.82 3.05
N THR A 88 5.62 11.17 3.80
CA THR A 88 5.30 12.57 4.11
C THR A 88 6.45 13.25 4.84
N PHE A 89 7.05 12.58 5.82
CA PHE A 89 8.19 13.11 6.56
C PHE A 89 9.44 13.32 5.68
N ILE A 90 9.74 12.37 4.78
CA ILE A 90 10.85 12.49 3.83
C ILE A 90 10.60 13.65 2.87
N PHE A 91 9.39 13.76 2.31
CA PHE A 91 9.04 14.85 1.40
C PHE A 91 9.14 16.22 2.10
N GLN A 92 8.59 16.34 3.31
CA GLN A 92 8.69 17.57 4.09
C GLN A 92 10.14 17.94 4.39
N SER A 93 10.98 16.96 4.70
CA SER A 93 12.42 17.15 4.93
C SER A 93 13.15 17.60 3.66
N CYS A 94 12.81 17.04 2.50
CA CYS A 94 13.39 17.45 1.20
C CYS A 94 13.00 18.87 0.80
N VAL A 95 11.74 19.26 1.04
CA VAL A 95 11.26 20.63 0.80
C VAL A 95 11.96 21.62 1.73
N TRP A 96 12.11 21.28 3.01
CA TRP A 96 12.82 22.12 3.97
C TRP A 96 14.27 22.37 3.57
N LYS A 97 14.94 21.36 3.02
CA LYS A 97 16.32 21.46 2.51
C LYS A 97 16.42 22.09 1.11
N GLN A 98 15.32 22.58 0.53
CA GLN A 98 15.22 23.11 -0.84
C GLN A 98 15.73 22.16 -1.94
N LEU A 99 15.83 20.86 -1.66
CA LEU A 99 16.25 19.86 -2.67
C LEU A 99 15.16 19.62 -3.71
N TYR A 100 13.91 19.85 -3.33
CA TYR A 100 12.75 19.75 -4.20
C TYR A 100 11.87 20.98 -4.03
N ARG A 101 11.58 21.68 -5.13
CA ARG A 101 10.45 22.61 -5.20
C ARG A 101 9.23 21.83 -5.67
N PHE A 102 8.17 21.84 -4.86
CA PHE A 102 6.86 21.40 -5.35
C PHE A 102 6.53 22.22 -6.60
N SER A 103 6.38 21.56 -7.76
CA SER A 103 5.89 22.25 -8.97
C SER A 103 4.46 22.77 -8.76
N HIS A 104 3.68 22.11 -7.89
CA HIS A 104 2.37 22.58 -7.44
C HIS A 104 2.09 22.04 -6.01
N PRO A 105 1.55 22.85 -5.07
CA PRO A 105 1.18 22.41 -3.72
C PRO A 105 0.13 21.27 -3.73
N MET A 106 -0.54 21.10 -4.87
CA MET A 106 -1.51 20.04 -5.13
C MET A 106 -0.92 18.63 -5.05
N MET A 107 0.39 18.47 -5.32
CA MET A 107 1.05 17.16 -5.22
C MET A 107 1.10 16.62 -3.79
N ALA A 108 1.19 17.51 -2.78
CA ALA A 108 1.21 17.11 -1.38
C ALA A 108 -0.12 16.48 -0.91
N ALA A 109 -1.23 16.78 -1.58
CA ALA A 109 -2.56 16.33 -1.17
C ALA A 109 -2.85 14.85 -1.51
N TRP A 110 -2.32 14.34 -2.64
CA TRP A 110 -2.56 12.96 -3.08
C TRP A 110 -1.37 12.02 -2.86
N LEU A 111 -0.15 12.55 -2.71
CA LEU A 111 1.05 11.75 -2.43
C LEU A 111 0.90 10.76 -1.26
N PRO A 112 0.48 11.18 -0.05
CA PRO A 112 0.38 10.26 1.09
C PRO A 112 -0.63 9.14 0.85
N CYS A 113 -1.72 9.43 0.12
CA CYS A 113 -2.71 8.41 -0.27
C CYS A 113 -2.11 7.39 -1.24
N LEU A 114 -1.28 7.86 -2.18
CA LEU A 114 -0.60 7.01 -3.14
C LEU A 114 0.45 6.11 -2.46
N PHE A 115 1.21 6.66 -1.50
CA PHE A 115 2.15 5.86 -0.70
C PHE A 115 1.44 4.85 0.22
N PHE A 116 0.30 5.22 0.81
CA PHE A 116 -0.53 4.30 1.58
C PHE A 116 -0.99 3.12 0.72
N SER A 117 -1.63 3.40 -0.43
CA SER A 117 -2.12 2.37 -1.34
C SER A 117 -1.01 1.49 -1.91
N GLY A 118 0.15 2.08 -2.24
CA GLY A 118 1.33 1.33 -2.67
C GLY A 118 1.88 0.41 -1.56
N GLY A 119 1.88 0.87 -0.31
CA GLY A 119 2.25 0.05 0.85
C GLY A 119 1.34 -1.16 1.04
N VAL A 120 0.02 -0.96 0.96
CA VAL A 120 -0.97 -2.05 1.04
C VAL A 120 -0.79 -3.04 -0.12
N LEU A 121 -0.55 -2.55 -1.33
CA LEU A 121 -0.31 -3.40 -2.51
C LEU A 121 0.93 -4.30 -2.32
N ILE A 122 2.03 -3.73 -1.82
CA ILE A 122 3.28 -4.46 -1.65
C ILE A 122 3.17 -5.52 -0.55
N VAL A 123 2.42 -5.24 0.51
CA VAL A 123 2.05 -6.23 1.53
C VAL A 123 1.23 -7.38 0.90
N LEU A 124 0.25 -7.05 0.06
CA LEU A 124 -0.58 -8.05 -0.62
C LEU A 124 0.24 -8.94 -1.57
N VAL A 125 1.14 -8.34 -2.35
CA VAL A 125 2.06 -9.08 -3.24
C VAL A 125 3.03 -9.94 -2.43
N GLY A 126 3.62 -9.40 -1.35
CA GLY A 126 4.51 -10.14 -0.46
C GLY A 126 3.84 -11.38 0.15
N ARG A 127 2.58 -11.26 0.57
CA ARG A 127 1.77 -12.39 1.05
C ARG A 127 1.54 -13.45 -0.02
N GLN A 128 1.27 -13.06 -1.27
CA GLN A 128 1.10 -14.02 -2.36
C GLN A 128 2.41 -14.75 -2.68
N LEU A 129 3.53 -14.04 -2.67
CA LEU A 129 4.84 -14.63 -2.90
C LEU A 129 5.26 -15.59 -1.76
N ALA A 130 4.87 -15.31 -0.51
CA ALA A 130 5.15 -16.16 0.64
C ALA A 130 4.19 -17.35 0.80
N LYS A 131 3.05 -17.36 0.09
CA LYS A 131 2.04 -18.43 0.13
C LYS A 131 2.60 -19.85 -0.03
N PRO A 132 3.45 -20.17 -1.04
CA PRO A 132 4.00 -21.53 -1.21
C PRO A 132 4.81 -22.02 0.00
N ASP A 133 5.69 -21.17 0.55
CA ASP A 133 6.53 -21.51 1.70
C ASP A 133 5.70 -21.72 2.97
N VAL A 134 4.70 -20.85 3.18
CA VAL A 134 3.79 -20.93 4.33
C VAL A 134 2.93 -22.19 4.28
N MET A 135 2.46 -22.60 3.09
CA MET A 135 1.73 -23.86 2.91
C MET A 135 2.64 -25.09 3.18
N ALA A 136 3.89 -25.06 2.72
CA ALA A 136 4.86 -26.13 3.01
C ALA A 136 5.15 -26.29 4.51
N LEU A 137 5.26 -25.16 5.24
CA LEU A 137 5.41 -25.17 6.70
C LEU A 137 4.17 -25.71 7.43
N MET A 138 2.96 -25.36 6.98
CA MET A 138 1.72 -25.93 7.51
C MET A 138 1.68 -27.44 7.35
N GLN A 139 2.05 -27.96 6.17
CA GLN A 139 2.09 -29.41 5.91
C GLN A 139 3.09 -30.13 6.82
N ARG A 140 4.23 -29.51 7.16
CA ARG A 140 5.19 -30.08 8.12
C ARG A 140 4.70 -30.09 9.56
N LYS A 141 3.86 -29.13 9.97
CA LYS A 141 3.32 -29.08 11.34
C LYS A 141 2.18 -30.07 11.59
N VAL A 142 1.52 -30.52 10.52
CA VAL A 142 0.41 -31.48 10.59
C VAL A 142 0.91 -32.94 10.63
N LYS A 143 2.19 -33.16 10.34
CA LYS A 143 2.85 -34.47 10.34
C LYS A 143 3.67 -34.67 11.61
#